data_AF-A0A3Q7RUW7-F1
#
_entry.id   AF-A0A3Q7RUW7-F1
#
_cell.length_a   1.000
_cell.length_b   1.000
_cell.length_c   1.000
_cell.angle_alpha   90.00
_cell.angle_beta   90.00
_cell.angle_gamma   90.00
#
_symmetry.space_group_name_H-M   'P 1'
#
loop_
_entity.id
_entity.type
_entity.pdbx_description
1 polymer ?
#
loop_
_entity_poly.entity_id
_entity_poly.type
_entity_poly.pdbx_seq_one_letter_code
_entity_poly.pdbx_strand_id
1 'polypeptide(L)'
;MPCFGQPTHFQSLILLQWPLSYLVIAFILQPLFICLLFTSLWPLPVLYFTWFFLDWKTPDQGGRRSGWVRNLCIWTHLRDYFPITILKTKNLSPEHNYIMGVHPHGLLTFGPFCNFCTEATGFSKIYPGITPYLATLSWFFRVPFVREYLMAKGVCSVSQPAIDYLLSHGTGNLVGIVVGGVGEALQSVPNTTTLILQKRKGFVRTALQHGAHLVPTFTFGETEVYDQVQFHKDSWMYKFQSSFRRIFGFYFCVFYGRGFCQGSSGLLPYSLPIVTVVGEPLPLPKIEKPSQEMVDKYHALYMDALCKLFDQHKTQYGCSEAQKLIFL
;
A
#
# COMPACT_ATOMS: atom_id res chain seq x y z
N MET A 1 21.81 -10.02 17.46
CA MET A 1 21.25 -9.80 16.11
C MET A 1 21.28 -11.13 15.38
N PRO A 2 20.18 -11.61 14.78
CA PRO A 2 20.25 -12.79 13.92
C PRO A 2 21.17 -12.46 12.73
N CYS A 3 22.18 -13.30 12.51
CA CYS A 3 23.11 -13.16 11.40
C CYS A 3 22.38 -13.61 10.12
N PHE A 4 21.60 -12.71 9.53
CA PHE A 4 21.00 -12.97 8.22
C PHE A 4 22.08 -12.90 7.15
N GLY A 5 22.16 -13.92 6.30
CA GLY A 5 23.10 -13.97 5.18
C GLY A 5 23.00 -12.72 4.28
N GLN A 6 24.12 -12.31 3.70
CA GLN A 6 24.15 -11.20 2.77
C GLN A 6 23.27 -11.50 1.55
N PRO A 7 22.40 -10.57 1.11
CA PRO A 7 21.70 -10.75 -0.14
C PRO A 7 22.72 -10.82 -1.27
N THR A 8 22.53 -11.77 -2.19
CA THR A 8 23.29 -11.79 -3.44
C THR A 8 23.08 -10.47 -4.21
N HIS A 9 23.99 -10.12 -5.12
CA HIS A 9 23.79 -8.95 -6.00
C HIS A 9 22.46 -9.05 -6.76
N PHE A 10 22.08 -10.25 -7.18
CA PHE A 10 20.79 -10.54 -7.81
C PHE A 10 19.60 -10.23 -6.88
N GLN A 11 19.62 -10.71 -5.64
CA GLN A 11 18.58 -10.38 -4.66
C GLN A 11 18.52 -8.88 -4.37
N SER A 12 19.67 -8.22 -4.24
CA SER A 12 19.74 -6.78 -4.03
C SER A 12 19.10 -5.99 -5.17
N LEU A 13 19.38 -6.39 -6.42
CA LEU A 13 18.74 -5.81 -7.61
C LEU A 13 17.23 -6.05 -7.61
N ILE A 14 16.76 -7.24 -7.21
CA ILE A 14 15.32 -7.54 -7.11
C ILE A 14 14.63 -6.64 -6.09
N LEU A 15 15.21 -6.48 -4.90
CA LEU A 15 14.62 -5.66 -3.84
C LEU A 15 14.51 -4.20 -4.26
N LEU A 16 15.54 -3.70 -4.95
CA LEU A 16 15.57 -2.35 -5.46
C LEU A 16 14.80 -2.19 -6.76
N GLN A 17 14.51 -3.26 -7.51
CA GLN A 17 13.84 -3.18 -8.81
C GLN A 17 12.51 -2.45 -8.70
N TRP A 18 11.70 -2.75 -7.68
CA TRP A 18 10.40 -2.11 -7.52
C TRP A 18 10.52 -0.59 -7.30
N PRO A 19 11.24 -0.07 -6.29
CA PRO A 19 11.41 1.37 -6.13
C PRO A 19 12.21 2.02 -7.27
N LEU A 20 13.28 1.38 -7.78
CA LEU A 20 14.08 1.91 -8.89
C LEU A 20 13.30 1.99 -10.19
N SER A 21 12.34 1.08 -10.44
CA SER A 21 11.54 1.12 -11.66
C SER A 21 10.77 2.44 -11.80
N TYR A 22 10.27 3.02 -10.71
CA TYR A 22 9.62 4.32 -10.75
C TYR A 22 10.61 5.45 -11.06
N LEU A 23 11.82 5.40 -10.52
CA LEU A 23 12.87 6.39 -10.82
C LEU A 23 13.30 6.29 -12.28
N VAL A 24 13.52 5.08 -12.79
CA VAL A 24 13.86 4.83 -14.20
C VAL A 24 12.73 5.31 -15.11
N ILE A 25 11.47 5.01 -14.78
CA ILE A 25 10.34 5.49 -15.56
C ILE A 25 10.29 7.02 -15.58
N ALA A 26 10.35 7.66 -14.41
CA ALA A 26 10.15 9.10 -14.27
C ALA A 26 11.31 9.93 -14.83
N PHE A 27 12.55 9.50 -14.61
CA PHE A 27 13.75 10.30 -14.91
C PHE A 27 14.51 9.85 -16.14
N ILE A 28 14.23 8.66 -16.68
CA ILE A 28 14.91 8.14 -17.87
C ILE A 28 13.91 7.89 -18.98
N LEU A 29 12.98 6.95 -18.81
CA LEU A 29 12.08 6.53 -19.89
C LEU A 29 11.17 7.67 -20.35
N GLN A 30 10.58 8.41 -19.42
CA GLN A 30 9.68 9.49 -19.77
C GLN A 30 10.38 10.67 -20.47
N PRO A 31 11.51 11.21 -19.98
CA PRO A 31 12.27 12.21 -20.72
C PRO A 31 12.72 11.72 -22.10
N LEU A 32 13.24 10.50 -22.20
CA LEU A 32 13.62 9.92 -23.50
C LEU A 32 12.43 9.85 -24.46
N PHE A 33 11.26 9.43 -23.96
CA PHE A 33 10.04 9.35 -24.76
C PHE A 33 9.55 10.74 -25.21
N ILE A 34 9.70 11.76 -24.38
CA ILE A 34 9.43 13.15 -24.76
C ILE A 34 10.44 13.62 -25.82
N CYS A 35 11.72 13.28 -25.69
CA CYS A 35 12.73 13.62 -26.70
C CYS A 35 12.42 13.02 -28.09
N LEU A 36 11.76 11.86 -28.15
CA LEU A 36 11.34 11.26 -29.43
C LEU A 36 10.38 12.16 -30.23
N LEU A 37 9.64 13.08 -29.59
CA LEU A 37 8.80 14.07 -30.28
C LEU A 37 9.61 14.98 -31.22
N PHE A 38 10.91 15.11 -30.99
CA PHE A 38 11.81 15.94 -31.79
C PHE A 38 12.63 15.11 -32.80
N THR A 39 12.24 13.87 -33.06
CA THR A 39 12.90 12.94 -34.00
C THR A 39 11.93 12.43 -35.05
N SER A 40 12.40 11.64 -36.03
CA SER A 40 11.52 10.94 -36.99
C SER A 40 10.57 9.93 -36.32
N LEU A 41 10.81 9.57 -35.06
CA LEU A 41 9.97 8.67 -34.26
C LEU A 41 8.86 9.40 -33.49
N TRP A 42 8.63 10.70 -33.75
CA TRP A 42 7.56 11.49 -33.12
C TRP A 42 6.15 10.88 -33.18
N PRO A 43 5.77 10.06 -34.19
CA PRO A 43 4.44 9.44 -34.18
C PRO A 43 4.21 8.53 -32.97
N LEU A 44 5.27 7.90 -32.42
CA LEU A 44 5.14 6.98 -31.28
C LEU A 44 4.66 7.72 -30.01
N PRO A 45 5.31 8.82 -29.55
CA PRO A 45 4.78 9.58 -28.43
C PRO A 45 3.43 10.23 -28.69
N VAL A 46 3.18 10.74 -29.90
CA VAL A 46 1.89 11.36 -30.20
C VAL A 46 0.75 10.35 -30.06
N LEU A 47 0.89 9.18 -30.67
CA LEU A 47 -0.13 8.12 -30.55
C LEU A 47 -0.35 7.71 -29.09
N TYR A 48 0.72 7.54 -28.32
CA TYR A 48 0.62 7.22 -26.90
C TYR A 48 -0.06 8.33 -26.10
N PHE A 49 0.32 9.60 -26.28
CA PHE A 49 -0.26 10.71 -25.52
C PHE A 49 -1.71 10.98 -25.90
N THR A 50 -2.07 10.80 -27.18
CA THR A 50 -3.47 10.81 -27.61
C THR A 50 -4.26 9.71 -26.93
N TRP A 51 -3.77 8.47 -26.94
CA TRP A 51 -4.40 7.36 -26.23
C TRP A 51 -4.52 7.65 -24.73
N PHE A 52 -3.44 8.10 -24.09
CA PHE A 52 -3.40 8.44 -22.66
C PHE A 52 -4.44 9.51 -22.28
N PHE A 53 -4.66 10.51 -23.15
CA PHE A 53 -5.68 11.53 -22.94
C PHE A 53 -7.10 10.98 -23.10
N LEU A 54 -7.36 10.18 -24.15
CA LEU A 54 -8.64 9.51 -24.33
C LEU A 54 -8.96 8.56 -23.17
N ASP A 55 -7.89 7.98 -22.61
CA ASP A 55 -7.95 6.99 -21.56
C ASP A 55 -7.93 7.57 -20.13
N TRP A 56 -8.00 8.89 -19.99
CA TRP A 56 -7.71 9.59 -18.74
C TRP A 56 -8.47 9.06 -17.50
N LYS A 57 -9.69 8.57 -17.67
CA LYS A 57 -10.58 8.12 -16.59
C LYS A 57 -10.38 6.67 -16.11
N THR A 58 -9.64 5.85 -16.85
CA THR A 58 -9.45 4.44 -16.49
C THR A 58 -8.91 4.17 -15.08
N PRO A 59 -8.01 5.00 -14.48
CA PRO A 59 -7.56 4.79 -13.10
C PRO A 59 -8.67 4.94 -12.06
N ASP A 60 -9.67 5.77 -12.37
CA ASP A 60 -10.86 5.97 -11.54
C ASP A 60 -11.95 4.91 -11.83
N GLN A 61 -11.70 3.97 -12.75
CA GLN A 61 -12.65 2.94 -13.18
C GLN A 61 -12.10 1.52 -12.98
N GLY A 62 -11.26 1.34 -11.96
CA GLY A 62 -10.66 0.04 -11.61
C GLY A 62 -9.39 -0.34 -12.38
N GLY A 63 -8.92 0.53 -13.27
CA GLY A 63 -7.64 0.38 -13.97
C GLY A 63 -7.59 -0.80 -14.94
N ARG A 64 -6.38 -1.24 -15.28
CA ARG A 64 -6.09 -2.38 -16.16
C ARG A 64 -5.17 -3.37 -15.51
N ARG A 65 -5.75 -4.35 -14.81
CA ARG A 65 -4.98 -5.42 -14.17
C ARG A 65 -4.37 -6.34 -15.24
N SER A 66 -3.11 -6.72 -15.05
CA SER A 66 -2.43 -7.69 -15.89
C SER A 66 -2.06 -8.92 -15.08
N GLY A 67 -2.69 -10.06 -15.39
CA GLY A 67 -2.33 -11.34 -14.78
C GLY A 67 -0.85 -11.67 -14.99
N TRP A 68 -0.29 -11.33 -16.15
CA TRP A 68 1.13 -11.53 -16.44
C TRP A 68 2.03 -10.71 -15.51
N VAL A 69 1.78 -9.40 -15.37
CA VAL A 69 2.59 -8.54 -14.47
C VAL A 69 2.47 -9.01 -13.01
N ARG A 70 1.27 -9.40 -12.56
CA ARG A 70 1.05 -9.84 -11.17
C ARG A 70 1.69 -11.20 -10.84
N ASN A 71 1.99 -12.02 -11.85
CA ASN A 71 2.61 -13.34 -11.71
C ASN A 71 4.12 -13.35 -12.05
N LEU A 72 4.76 -12.19 -12.24
CA LEU A 72 6.21 -12.15 -12.49
C LEU A 72 7.00 -12.77 -11.33
N CYS A 73 7.96 -13.62 -11.66
CA CYS A 73 8.81 -14.36 -10.70
C CYS A 73 9.55 -13.44 -9.71
N ILE A 74 9.82 -12.19 -10.12
CA ILE A 74 10.45 -11.18 -9.26
C ILE A 74 9.68 -10.93 -7.95
N TRP A 75 8.35 -11.06 -7.96
CA TRP A 75 7.53 -10.92 -6.75
C TRP A 75 7.68 -12.11 -5.80
N THR A 76 7.91 -13.31 -6.33
CA THR A 76 8.22 -14.50 -5.53
C THR A 76 9.55 -14.32 -4.79
N HIS A 77 10.57 -13.80 -5.47
CA HIS A 77 11.84 -13.48 -4.81
C HIS A 77 11.71 -12.38 -3.74
N LEU A 78 10.89 -11.35 -3.99
CA LEU A 78 10.58 -10.32 -3.00
C LEU A 78 9.89 -10.92 -1.77
N ARG A 79 8.89 -11.79 -1.97
CA ARG A 79 8.21 -12.53 -0.90
C ARG A 79 9.20 -13.35 -0.08
N ASP A 80 10.08 -14.11 -0.73
CA ASP A 80 11.00 -15.04 -0.08
C ASP A 80 12.13 -14.33 0.66
N TYR A 81 12.45 -13.09 0.30
CA TYR A 81 13.41 -12.27 1.03
C TYR A 81 12.88 -11.81 2.40
N PHE A 82 11.60 -11.48 2.46
CA PHE A 82 10.90 -10.98 3.66
C PHE A 82 10.00 -12.01 4.34
N PRO A 83 10.17 -13.30 4.06
CA PRO A 83 9.13 -14.32 4.23
C PRO A 83 7.67 -13.81 4.31
N ILE A 84 7.18 -13.14 3.26
CA ILE A 84 5.86 -12.47 3.31
C ILE A 84 4.72 -13.49 3.29
N THR A 85 3.79 -13.39 4.25
CA THR A 85 2.63 -14.28 4.35
C THR A 85 1.33 -13.54 4.63
N ILE A 86 0.21 -14.16 4.23
CA ILE A 86 -1.15 -13.72 4.58
C ILE A 86 -1.75 -14.74 5.53
N LEU A 87 -2.13 -14.31 6.73
CA LEU A 87 -2.93 -15.09 7.65
C LEU A 87 -4.42 -14.72 7.47
N LYS A 88 -5.18 -15.68 6.95
CA LYS A 88 -6.64 -15.57 6.79
C LYS A 88 -7.35 -16.01 8.06
N THR A 89 -8.11 -15.12 8.68
CA THR A 89 -8.94 -15.47 9.86
C THR A 89 -10.36 -15.94 9.48
N LYS A 90 -10.92 -15.39 8.40
CA LYS A 90 -12.28 -15.70 7.92
C LYS A 90 -12.36 -15.72 6.40
N ASN A 91 -13.38 -16.39 5.87
CA ASN A 91 -13.74 -16.29 4.46
C ASN A 91 -14.34 -14.91 4.15
N LEU A 92 -14.06 -14.39 2.96
CA LEU A 92 -14.76 -13.24 2.39
C LEU A 92 -15.68 -13.78 1.29
N SER A 93 -16.98 -13.53 1.41
CA SER A 93 -17.95 -13.89 0.36
C SER A 93 -17.75 -12.99 -0.87
N PRO A 94 -17.72 -13.54 -2.10
CA PRO A 94 -17.67 -12.75 -3.33
C PRO A 94 -18.98 -12.00 -3.64
N GLU A 95 -20.03 -12.19 -2.84
CA GLU A 95 -21.32 -11.50 -2.96
C GLU A 95 -21.27 -10.07 -2.39
N HIS A 96 -20.24 -9.74 -1.62
CA HIS A 96 -20.09 -8.43 -0.99
C HIS A 96 -18.83 -7.72 -1.48
N ASN A 97 -18.86 -6.39 -1.42
CA ASN A 97 -17.68 -5.57 -1.57
C ASN A 97 -17.12 -5.21 -0.20
N TYR A 98 -15.83 -4.90 -0.15
CA TYR A 98 -15.09 -4.71 1.08
C TYR A 98 -14.19 -3.48 1.00
N ILE A 99 -14.10 -2.74 2.11
CA ILE A 99 -13.01 -1.80 2.33
C ILE A 99 -12.10 -2.36 3.42
N MET A 100 -10.85 -2.63 3.06
CA MET A 100 -9.83 -3.12 3.98
C MET A 100 -8.98 -1.95 4.46
N GLY A 101 -8.97 -1.68 5.77
CA GLY A 101 -8.01 -0.75 6.34
C GLY A 101 -6.71 -1.48 6.62
N VAL A 102 -5.65 -1.08 5.93
CA VAL A 102 -4.31 -1.66 5.99
C VAL A 102 -3.47 -0.88 6.98
N HIS A 103 -2.94 -1.57 8.00
CA HIS A 103 -2.13 -1.00 9.07
C HIS A 103 -0.90 -1.90 9.36
N PRO A 104 0.21 -1.35 9.88
CA PRO A 104 0.61 0.04 9.78
C PRO A 104 1.04 0.43 8.35
N HIS A 105 1.22 1.72 8.09
CA HIS A 105 1.87 2.23 6.89
C HIS A 105 3.39 2.15 7.03
N GLY A 106 4.01 1.08 6.52
CA GLY A 106 5.47 1.01 6.37
C GLY A 106 6.00 2.01 5.34
N LEU A 107 7.31 2.27 5.33
CA LEU A 107 7.94 3.23 4.41
C LEU A 107 7.66 2.94 2.93
N LEU A 108 7.71 1.67 2.53
CA LEU A 108 7.43 1.24 1.15
C LEU A 108 6.25 0.26 1.05
N THR A 109 5.61 -0.14 2.16
CA THR A 109 4.43 -1.02 2.18
C THR A 109 4.65 -2.37 1.45
N PHE A 110 5.76 -3.07 1.75
CA PHE A 110 6.14 -4.30 1.04
C PHE A 110 5.12 -5.43 1.22
N GLY A 111 4.61 -5.62 2.45
CA GLY A 111 3.59 -6.61 2.75
C GLY A 111 2.32 -6.38 1.95
N PRO A 112 1.63 -5.23 2.11
CA PRO A 112 0.44 -4.90 1.34
C PRO A 112 0.65 -4.96 -0.17
N PHE A 113 1.79 -4.49 -0.68
CA PHE A 113 2.11 -4.59 -2.10
C PHE A 113 2.17 -6.05 -2.56
N CYS A 114 2.97 -6.88 -1.90
CA CYS A 114 3.14 -8.28 -2.27
C CYS A 114 1.79 -9.03 -2.18
N ASN A 115 1.03 -8.77 -1.11
CA ASN A 115 -0.21 -9.47 -0.80
C ASN A 115 -1.39 -9.09 -1.68
N PHE A 116 -1.53 -7.82 -2.06
CA PHE A 116 -2.74 -7.33 -2.74
C PHE A 116 -2.49 -6.93 -4.19
N CYS A 117 -1.25 -6.61 -4.55
CA CYS A 117 -0.91 -6.18 -5.91
C CYS A 117 -0.33 -7.31 -6.77
N THR A 118 0.13 -8.41 -6.17
CA THR A 118 0.75 -9.53 -6.89
C THR A 118 0.01 -10.84 -6.60
N GLU A 119 0.45 -11.95 -7.21
CA GLU A 119 0.01 -13.31 -6.85
C GLU A 119 1.10 -14.08 -6.08
N ALA A 120 2.18 -13.42 -5.64
CA ALA A 120 3.31 -14.09 -5.00
C ALA A 120 2.93 -14.84 -3.72
N THR A 121 1.97 -14.33 -2.94
CA THR A 121 1.42 -14.99 -1.75
C THR A 121 0.14 -15.78 -2.04
N GLY A 122 -0.26 -15.89 -3.31
CA GLY A 122 -1.41 -16.71 -3.72
C GLY A 122 -2.75 -16.14 -3.29
N PHE A 123 -2.92 -14.80 -3.25
CA PHE A 123 -4.14 -14.14 -2.79
C PHE A 123 -5.41 -14.73 -3.40
N SER A 124 -5.42 -14.96 -4.72
CA SER A 124 -6.58 -15.52 -5.43
C SER A 124 -6.99 -16.92 -4.95
N LYS A 125 -6.05 -17.71 -4.41
CA LYS A 125 -6.31 -19.01 -3.80
C LYS A 125 -6.80 -18.87 -2.36
N ILE A 126 -6.29 -17.89 -1.61
CA ILE A 126 -6.66 -17.63 -0.22
C ILE A 126 -8.08 -17.04 -0.15
N TYR A 127 -8.43 -16.14 -1.07
CA TYR A 127 -9.75 -15.52 -1.18
C TYR A 127 -10.33 -15.72 -2.59
N PRO A 128 -10.86 -16.92 -2.89
CA PRO A 128 -11.46 -17.19 -4.19
C PRO A 128 -12.62 -16.24 -4.49
N GLY A 129 -12.64 -15.70 -5.71
CA GLY A 129 -13.68 -14.76 -6.16
C GLY A 129 -13.52 -13.32 -5.64
N ILE A 130 -12.48 -13.03 -4.83
CA ILE A 130 -12.19 -11.67 -4.37
C ILE A 130 -11.13 -11.02 -5.26
N THR A 131 -11.39 -9.79 -5.68
CA THR A 131 -10.48 -8.98 -6.49
C THR A 131 -9.86 -7.86 -5.63
N PRO A 132 -8.57 -7.95 -5.27
CA PRO A 132 -7.93 -7.00 -4.35
C PRO A 132 -7.38 -5.77 -5.09
N TYR A 133 -7.80 -4.58 -4.70
CA TYR A 133 -7.28 -3.30 -5.20
C TYR A 133 -6.58 -2.55 -4.07
N LEU A 134 -5.29 -2.23 -4.23
CA LEU A 134 -4.61 -1.37 -3.26
C LEU A 134 -4.71 0.09 -3.73
N ALA A 135 -5.26 0.95 -2.89
CA ALA A 135 -5.46 2.37 -3.22
C ALA A 135 -4.22 3.20 -2.88
N THR A 136 -3.76 4.01 -3.83
CA THR A 136 -2.63 4.94 -3.65
C THR A 136 -2.96 6.34 -4.16
N LEU A 137 -2.04 7.28 -3.93
CA LEU A 137 -2.18 8.68 -4.28
C LEU A 137 -2.54 8.87 -5.77
N SER A 138 -3.60 9.62 -6.05
CA SER A 138 -4.11 9.89 -7.40
C SER A 138 -3.09 10.55 -8.33
N TRP A 139 -2.12 11.29 -7.77
CA TRP A 139 -1.06 11.96 -8.53
C TRP A 139 -0.24 10.99 -9.39
N PHE A 140 0.06 9.78 -8.89
CA PHE A 140 0.85 8.81 -9.65
C PHE A 140 0.19 8.39 -10.96
N PHE A 141 -1.14 8.44 -11.03
CA PHE A 141 -1.89 8.10 -12.24
C PHE A 141 -1.90 9.23 -13.29
N ARG A 142 -1.31 10.39 -12.99
CA ARG A 142 -1.12 11.49 -13.96
C ARG A 142 0.25 11.40 -14.65
N VAL A 143 1.14 10.53 -14.18
CA VAL A 143 2.47 10.35 -14.76
C VAL A 143 2.42 9.19 -15.77
N PRO A 144 2.68 9.46 -17.06
CA PRO A 144 2.84 8.43 -18.10
C PRO A 144 3.71 7.26 -17.65
N PHE A 145 3.39 6.05 -18.12
CA PHE A 145 4.06 4.79 -17.79
C PHE A 145 4.02 4.36 -16.31
N VAL A 146 4.18 5.28 -15.34
CA VAL A 146 3.95 5.00 -13.91
C VAL A 146 2.51 4.57 -13.69
N ARG A 147 1.56 5.30 -14.29
CA ARG A 147 0.14 4.96 -14.33
C ARG A 147 -0.10 3.53 -14.81
N GLU A 148 0.45 3.16 -15.98
CA GLU A 148 0.26 1.83 -16.56
C GLU A 148 0.85 0.75 -15.66
N TYR A 149 2.04 0.99 -15.12
CA TYR A 149 2.71 0.03 -14.25
C TYR A 149 1.96 -0.19 -12.93
N LEU A 150 1.35 0.86 -12.37
CA LEU A 150 0.48 0.75 -11.19
C LEU A 150 -0.80 -0.03 -11.50
N MET A 151 -1.50 0.35 -12.57
CA MET A 151 -2.75 -0.30 -12.98
C MET A 151 -2.54 -1.79 -13.31
N ALA A 152 -1.44 -2.13 -13.98
CA ALA A 152 -1.07 -3.51 -14.29
C ALA A 152 -0.99 -4.41 -13.04
N LYS A 153 -0.60 -3.83 -11.90
CA LYS A 153 -0.52 -4.52 -10.60
C LYS A 153 -1.83 -4.47 -9.81
N GLY A 154 -2.90 -3.89 -10.37
CA GLY A 154 -4.18 -3.72 -9.69
C GLY A 154 -4.18 -2.65 -8.61
N VAL A 155 -3.22 -1.72 -8.65
CA VAL A 155 -3.23 -0.53 -7.81
C VAL A 155 -4.24 0.47 -8.41
N CYS A 156 -5.10 1.04 -7.57
CA CYS A 156 -6.10 2.02 -7.97
C CYS A 156 -5.86 3.37 -7.29
N SER A 157 -6.61 4.38 -7.73
CA SER A 157 -6.59 5.67 -7.05
C SER A 157 -7.34 5.60 -5.71
N VAL A 158 -6.83 6.31 -4.69
CA VAL A 158 -7.53 6.56 -3.43
C VAL A 158 -8.54 7.72 -3.53
N SER A 159 -8.83 8.19 -4.75
CA SER A 159 -9.86 9.20 -4.99
C SER A 159 -11.24 8.65 -4.63
N GLN A 160 -12.13 9.52 -4.13
CA GLN A 160 -13.51 9.11 -3.84
C GLN A 160 -14.21 8.51 -5.08
N PRO A 161 -14.12 9.11 -6.29
CA PRO A 161 -14.74 8.53 -7.48
C PRO A 161 -14.23 7.12 -7.82
N ALA A 162 -12.93 6.85 -7.64
CA ALA A 162 -12.36 5.53 -7.92
C ALA A 162 -12.88 4.46 -6.96
N ILE A 163 -12.93 4.79 -5.67
CA ILE A 163 -13.45 3.89 -4.64
C ILE A 163 -14.95 3.68 -4.86
N ASP A 164 -15.72 4.74 -5.13
CA ASP A 164 -17.15 4.65 -5.40
C ASP A 164 -17.44 3.76 -6.62
N TYR A 165 -16.65 3.90 -7.69
CA TYR A 165 -16.77 3.07 -8.89
C TYR A 165 -16.57 1.58 -8.54
N LEU A 166 -15.47 1.26 -7.86
CA LEU A 166 -15.14 -0.13 -7.47
C LEU A 166 -16.18 -0.75 -6.54
N LEU A 167 -16.80 0.04 -5.66
CA LEU A 167 -17.81 -0.46 -4.74
C LEU A 167 -19.22 -0.52 -5.35
N SER A 168 -19.45 0.17 -6.47
CA SER A 168 -20.74 0.19 -7.18
C SER A 168 -20.82 -0.71 -8.40
N HIS A 169 -19.68 -1.14 -8.97
CA HIS A 169 -19.63 -1.92 -10.20
C HIS A 169 -19.11 -3.34 -9.92
N GLY A 170 -20.06 -4.28 -9.81
CA GLY A 170 -19.79 -5.68 -9.50
C GLY A 170 -19.69 -5.96 -7.99
N THR A 171 -19.47 -7.23 -7.65
CA THR A 171 -19.28 -7.72 -6.28
C THR A 171 -17.91 -8.40 -6.14
N GLY A 172 -17.49 -8.67 -4.91
CA GLY A 172 -16.20 -9.33 -4.65
C GLY A 172 -15.00 -8.39 -4.75
N ASN A 173 -15.20 -7.08 -4.85
CA ASN A 173 -14.11 -6.11 -4.85
C ASN A 173 -13.65 -5.84 -3.42
N LEU A 174 -12.34 -5.93 -3.17
CA LEU A 174 -11.69 -5.60 -1.90
C LEU A 174 -10.78 -4.39 -2.11
N VAL A 175 -11.17 -3.23 -1.61
CA VAL A 175 -10.38 -1.99 -1.73
C VAL A 175 -9.55 -1.80 -0.45
N GLY A 176 -8.26 -2.07 -0.55
CA GLY A 176 -7.27 -1.82 0.51
C GLY A 176 -6.87 -0.35 0.57
N ILE A 177 -7.06 0.28 1.71
CA ILE A 177 -6.70 1.67 1.99
C ILE A 177 -5.71 1.69 3.14
N VAL A 178 -4.52 2.26 2.92
CA VAL A 178 -3.56 2.51 3.99
C VAL A 178 -3.99 3.78 4.74
N VAL A 179 -4.76 3.61 5.82
CA VAL A 179 -5.58 4.68 6.41
C VAL A 179 -4.76 5.83 6.97
N GLY A 180 -3.64 5.54 7.62
CA GLY A 180 -2.73 6.55 8.15
C GLY A 180 -2.04 7.40 7.08
N GLY A 181 -1.93 6.85 5.86
CA GLY A 181 -1.32 7.49 4.69
C GLY A 181 0.06 8.06 5.00
N VAL A 182 0.38 9.19 4.36
CA VAL A 182 1.66 9.89 4.50
C VAL A 182 1.99 10.27 5.95
N GLY A 183 0.98 10.53 6.79
CA GLY A 183 1.23 10.91 8.18
C GLY A 183 1.88 9.78 8.97
N GLU A 184 1.41 8.56 8.75
CA GLU A 184 1.92 7.36 9.41
C GLU A 184 3.24 6.90 8.79
N ALA A 185 3.38 7.02 7.46
CA ALA A 185 4.63 6.75 6.75
C ALA A 185 5.81 7.60 7.27
N LEU A 186 5.56 8.86 7.66
CA LEU A 186 6.58 9.75 8.26
C LEU A 186 6.99 9.34 9.67
N GLN A 187 6.22 8.49 10.33
CA GLN A 187 6.44 7.99 11.69
C GLN A 187 6.71 6.48 11.69
N SER A 188 7.00 5.89 10.52
CA SER A 188 7.28 4.47 10.34
C SER A 188 8.66 4.13 10.90
N VAL A 189 8.71 3.89 12.21
CA VAL A 189 9.91 3.41 12.90
C VAL A 189 9.66 2.03 13.52
N PRO A 190 10.70 1.18 13.62
CA PRO A 190 10.56 -0.16 14.19
C PRO A 190 9.93 -0.17 15.59
N ASN A 191 9.18 -1.23 15.90
CA ASN A 191 8.54 -1.48 17.19
C ASN A 191 7.48 -0.44 17.60
N THR A 192 7.02 0.39 16.67
CA THR A 192 5.91 1.32 16.93
C THR A 192 4.57 0.69 16.62
N THR A 193 3.61 0.92 17.51
CA THR A 193 2.21 0.45 17.40
C THR A 193 1.22 1.62 17.35
N THR A 194 1.73 2.79 16.99
CA THR A 194 0.96 4.01 16.85
C THR A 194 0.41 4.10 15.44
N LEU A 195 -0.91 4.15 15.32
CA LEU A 195 -1.63 4.23 14.05
C LEU A 195 -2.40 5.54 13.96
N ILE A 196 -2.31 6.22 12.82
CA ILE A 196 -3.10 7.45 12.57
C ILE A 196 -4.47 7.03 12.07
N LEU A 197 -5.38 6.80 13.02
CA LEU A 197 -6.72 6.25 12.76
C LEU A 197 -7.84 7.01 13.47
N GLN A 198 -7.58 7.60 14.65
CA GLN A 198 -8.62 8.14 15.54
C GLN A 198 -9.58 9.12 14.84
N LYS A 199 -9.03 9.96 13.96
CA LYS A 199 -9.78 10.99 13.22
C LYS A 199 -10.06 10.60 11.76
N ARG A 200 -9.58 9.45 11.28
CA ARG A 200 -9.64 9.04 9.87
C ARG A 200 -10.90 8.24 9.55
N LYS A 201 -12.05 8.90 9.63
CA LYS A 201 -13.37 8.23 9.49
C LYS A 201 -13.91 8.14 8.06
N GLY A 202 -13.18 8.67 7.08
CA GLY A 202 -13.64 8.75 5.69
C GLY A 202 -13.93 7.38 5.06
N PHE A 203 -13.08 6.39 5.29
CA PHE A 203 -13.26 5.05 4.74
C PHE A 203 -14.51 4.36 5.31
N VAL A 204 -14.84 4.57 6.59
CA VAL A 204 -16.07 4.07 7.22
C VAL A 204 -17.31 4.71 6.60
N ARG A 205 -17.25 6.02 6.36
CA ARG A 205 -18.34 6.74 5.67
C ARG A 205 -18.57 6.16 4.29
N THR A 206 -17.52 5.99 3.49
CA THR A 206 -17.62 5.39 2.15
C THR A 206 -18.15 3.96 2.22
N ALA A 207 -17.69 3.15 3.18
CA ALA A 207 -18.19 1.79 3.39
C ALA A 207 -19.70 1.77 3.66
N LEU A 208 -20.21 2.63 4.54
CA LEU A 208 -21.64 2.78 4.80
C LEU A 208 -22.43 3.22 3.55
N GLN A 209 -21.90 4.15 2.76
CA GLN A 209 -22.57 4.63 1.55
C GLN A 209 -22.80 3.54 0.51
N HIS A 210 -21.88 2.58 0.43
CA HIS A 210 -21.94 1.48 -0.53
C HIS A 210 -22.45 0.16 0.06
N GLY A 211 -22.61 0.07 1.38
CA GLY A 211 -22.86 -1.21 2.06
C GLY A 211 -21.67 -2.18 1.96
N ALA A 212 -20.46 -1.64 1.81
CA ALA A 212 -19.24 -2.44 1.77
C ALA A 212 -18.81 -2.82 3.18
N HIS A 213 -18.43 -4.07 3.40
CA HIS A 213 -17.99 -4.55 4.71
C HIS A 213 -16.59 -4.02 5.03
N LEU A 214 -16.34 -3.67 6.29
CA LEU A 214 -15.01 -3.22 6.73
C LEU A 214 -14.16 -4.42 7.14
N VAL A 215 -12.91 -4.46 6.67
CA VAL A 215 -11.97 -5.53 7.05
C VAL A 215 -10.78 -4.92 7.79
N PRO A 216 -10.65 -5.16 9.12
CA PRO A 216 -9.46 -4.75 9.86
C PRO A 216 -8.29 -5.63 9.44
N THR A 217 -7.13 -5.04 9.16
CA THR A 217 -5.95 -5.76 8.71
C THR A 217 -4.69 -5.16 9.32
N PHE A 218 -3.86 -6.01 9.92
CA PHE A 218 -2.62 -5.61 10.56
C PHE A 218 -1.45 -6.39 9.98
N THR A 219 -0.35 -5.71 9.66
CA THR A 219 0.85 -6.29 9.08
C THR A 219 2.03 -6.17 10.05
N PHE A 220 2.36 -7.29 10.70
CA PHE A 220 3.53 -7.38 11.57
C PHE A 220 4.82 -7.42 10.74
N GLY A 221 5.88 -6.77 11.23
CA GLY A 221 7.18 -6.70 10.55
C GLY A 221 7.29 -5.57 9.51
N GLU A 222 6.19 -4.92 9.14
CA GLU A 222 6.15 -3.93 8.06
C GLU A 222 6.95 -2.66 8.37
N THR A 223 7.00 -2.24 9.64
CA THR A 223 7.74 -1.05 10.09
C THR A 223 9.20 -1.38 10.44
N GLU A 224 9.54 -2.65 10.60
CA GLU A 224 10.83 -3.12 11.07
C GLU A 224 11.85 -3.31 9.94
N VAL A 225 11.40 -3.32 8.68
CA VAL A 225 12.29 -3.59 7.52
C VAL A 225 13.22 -2.43 7.17
N TYR A 226 13.06 -1.27 7.80
CA TYR A 226 13.95 -0.12 7.67
C TYR A 226 14.00 0.66 8.98
N ASP A 227 15.14 1.30 9.24
CA ASP A 227 15.22 2.39 10.20
C ASP A 227 14.92 3.70 9.51
N GLN A 228 14.16 4.57 10.17
CA GLN A 228 13.86 5.91 9.68
C GLN A 228 14.40 6.96 10.64
N VAL A 229 15.06 7.98 10.09
CA VAL A 229 15.46 9.17 10.86
C VAL A 229 14.24 10.04 11.09
N GLN A 230 13.86 10.21 12.36
CA GLN A 230 12.85 11.17 12.77
C GLN A 230 13.50 12.50 13.16
N PHE A 231 13.01 13.58 12.57
CA PHE A 231 13.53 14.92 12.83
C PHE A 231 12.66 15.64 13.86
N HIS A 232 13.29 16.28 14.84
CA HIS A 232 12.58 17.11 15.82
C HIS A 232 11.81 18.25 15.14
N LYS A 233 10.64 18.62 15.66
CA LYS A 233 9.74 19.61 15.04
C LYS A 233 10.41 20.97 14.80
N ASP A 234 11.35 21.34 15.66
CA ASP A 234 12.07 22.62 15.56
C ASP A 234 13.23 22.59 14.55
N SER A 235 13.61 21.41 14.07
CA SER A 235 14.72 21.25 13.14
C SER A 235 14.41 21.81 11.75
N TRP A 236 15.47 22.26 11.06
CA TRP A 236 15.38 22.72 9.67
C TRP A 236 14.88 21.62 8.74
N MET A 237 15.32 20.38 8.96
CA MET A 237 14.92 19.24 8.14
C MET A 237 13.43 18.93 8.30
N TYR A 238 12.87 18.99 9.51
CA TYR A 238 11.43 18.83 9.72
C TYR A 238 10.61 19.92 9.00
N LYS A 239 11.08 21.17 9.06
CA LYS A 239 10.45 22.30 8.35
C LYS A 239 10.53 22.11 6.83
N PHE A 240 11.64 21.59 6.32
CA PHE A 240 11.80 21.22 4.91
C PHE A 240 10.84 20.09 4.52
N GLN A 241 10.81 18.97 5.24
CA GLN A 241 9.88 17.86 4.98
C GLN A 241 8.42 18.32 4.97
N SER A 242 8.04 19.16 5.93
CA SER A 242 6.70 19.72 6.04
C SER A 242 6.35 20.61 4.83
N SER A 243 7.29 21.45 4.40
CA SER A 243 7.13 22.32 3.23
C SER A 243 7.07 21.52 1.93
N PHE A 244 7.97 20.56 1.76
CA PHE A 244 8.02 19.66 0.62
C PHE A 244 6.71 18.87 0.47
N ARG A 245 6.22 18.28 1.57
CA ARG A 245 4.94 17.58 1.61
C ARG A 245 3.78 18.48 1.19
N ARG A 246 3.78 19.75 1.62
CA ARG A 246 2.73 20.71 1.27
C ARG A 246 2.75 21.07 -0.22
N ILE A 247 3.94 21.16 -0.83
CA ILE A 247 4.10 21.53 -2.24
C ILE A 247 3.79 20.34 -3.16
N PHE A 248 4.38 19.19 -2.87
CA PHE A 248 4.39 18.07 -3.82
C PHE A 248 3.37 16.97 -3.49
N GLY A 249 2.77 16.99 -2.29
CA GLY A 249 1.79 15.99 -1.88
C GLY A 249 2.36 14.59 -1.59
N PHE A 250 3.68 14.41 -1.72
CA PHE A 250 4.42 13.22 -1.28
C PHE A 250 5.49 13.59 -0.26
N TYR A 251 6.00 12.59 0.47
CA TYR A 251 6.93 12.82 1.58
C TYR A 251 8.37 12.54 1.17
N PHE A 252 9.27 13.22 1.86
CA PHE A 252 10.70 12.93 1.84
C PHE A 252 11.06 12.28 3.17
N CYS A 253 11.49 11.02 3.16
CA CYS A 253 12.01 10.32 4.34
C CYS A 253 13.50 10.06 4.17
N VAL A 254 14.25 10.21 5.26
CA VAL A 254 15.62 9.69 5.36
C VAL A 254 15.52 8.37 6.11
N PHE A 255 15.89 7.29 5.44
CA PHE A 255 15.82 5.94 5.98
C PHE A 255 17.03 5.14 5.53
N TYR A 256 17.34 4.09 6.28
CA TYR A 256 18.44 3.19 6.00
C TYR A 256 18.11 1.78 6.48
N GLY A 257 18.78 0.81 5.88
CA GLY A 257 18.79 -0.57 6.32
C GLY A 257 20.18 -1.14 6.08
N ARG A 258 20.25 -2.25 5.36
CA ARG A 258 21.50 -2.94 5.00
C ARG A 258 22.18 -2.29 3.79
N GLY A 259 23.50 -2.30 3.78
CA GLY A 259 24.30 -2.00 2.60
C GLY A 259 24.57 -3.27 1.77
N PHE A 260 25.29 -3.09 0.66
CA PHE A 260 25.70 -4.18 -0.22
C PHE A 260 26.89 -4.99 0.31
N CYS A 261 27.57 -4.46 1.33
CA CYS A 261 28.69 -5.14 2.00
C CYS A 261 28.24 -5.62 3.39
N GLN A 262 28.86 -6.69 3.87
CA GLN A 262 28.53 -7.22 5.19
C GLN A 262 28.79 -6.20 6.30
N GLY A 263 27.76 -5.96 7.11
CA GLY A 263 27.83 -5.03 8.24
C GLY A 263 27.74 -3.54 7.87
N SER A 264 27.60 -3.18 6.59
CA SER A 264 27.40 -1.78 6.20
C SER A 264 25.92 -1.38 6.24
N SER A 265 25.66 -0.09 6.43
CA SER A 265 24.34 0.52 6.31
C SER A 265 24.10 1.03 4.89
N GLY A 266 22.86 0.97 4.42
CA GLY A 266 22.54 1.38 3.04
C GLY A 266 21.04 1.42 2.78
N LEU A 267 20.65 1.23 1.51
CA LEU A 267 19.25 1.33 1.06
C LEU A 267 18.54 -0.02 0.95
N LEU A 268 19.24 -1.14 1.18
CA LEU A 268 18.59 -2.45 1.17
C LEU A 268 17.78 -2.62 2.46
N PRO A 269 16.58 -3.19 2.39
CA PRO A 269 15.78 -3.43 3.59
C PRO A 269 16.43 -4.50 4.48
N TYR A 270 15.98 -4.58 5.73
CA TYR A 270 16.29 -5.72 6.58
C TYR A 270 15.44 -6.93 6.14
N SER A 271 16.07 -8.09 5.92
CA SER A 271 15.37 -9.37 5.75
C SER A 271 14.76 -9.77 7.08
N LEU A 272 13.50 -9.40 7.28
CA LEU A 272 12.67 -9.74 8.43
C LEU A 272 11.32 -10.27 7.93
N PRO A 273 10.70 -11.23 8.63
CA PRO A 273 9.36 -11.73 8.28
C PRO A 273 8.31 -10.62 8.28
N ILE A 274 7.47 -10.58 7.24
CA ILE A 274 6.30 -9.70 7.17
C ILE A 274 5.03 -10.57 7.14
N VAL A 275 4.14 -10.38 8.11
CA VAL A 275 2.92 -11.19 8.24
C VAL A 275 1.69 -10.28 8.26
N THR A 276 0.88 -10.34 7.21
CA THR A 276 -0.41 -9.64 7.16
C THR A 276 -1.51 -10.53 7.69
N VAL A 277 -2.08 -10.17 8.83
CA VAL A 277 -3.29 -10.80 9.37
C VAL A 277 -4.52 -10.05 8.87
N VAL A 278 -5.37 -10.75 8.15
CA VAL A 278 -6.66 -10.24 7.65
C VAL A 278 -7.76 -10.67 8.61
N GLY A 279 -8.36 -9.70 9.29
CA GLY A 279 -9.39 -9.91 10.31
C GLY A 279 -10.77 -10.26 9.74
N GLU A 280 -11.70 -10.51 10.65
CA GLU A 280 -13.10 -10.80 10.32
C GLU A 280 -13.79 -9.57 9.72
N PRO A 281 -14.55 -9.72 8.62
CA PRO A 281 -15.29 -8.60 8.04
C PRO A 281 -16.39 -8.12 9.00
N LEU A 282 -16.47 -6.82 9.21
CA LEU A 282 -17.58 -6.15 9.89
C LEU A 282 -18.67 -5.83 8.87
N PRO A 283 -19.87 -6.43 8.97
CA PRO A 283 -20.97 -6.12 8.07
C PRO A 283 -21.53 -4.72 8.32
N LEU A 284 -21.74 -3.97 7.23
CA LEU A 284 -22.26 -2.61 7.27
C LEU A 284 -23.54 -2.51 6.43
N PRO A 285 -24.57 -1.80 6.91
CA PRO A 285 -25.73 -1.49 6.11
C PRO A 285 -25.37 -0.47 5.01
N LYS A 286 -26.10 -0.51 3.90
CA LYS A 286 -26.03 0.53 2.86
C LYS A 286 -26.90 1.72 3.23
N ILE A 287 -26.28 2.89 3.42
CA ILE A 287 -26.94 4.13 3.84
C ILE A 287 -26.34 5.28 3.05
N GLU A 288 -27.12 5.87 2.13
CA GLU A 288 -26.64 6.89 1.18
C GLU A 288 -26.05 8.14 1.87
N LYS A 289 -26.66 8.57 2.98
CA LYS A 289 -26.26 9.74 3.76
C LYS A 289 -26.09 9.35 5.24
N PRO A 290 -25.00 8.67 5.62
CA PRO A 290 -24.81 8.22 6.99
C PRO A 290 -24.60 9.42 7.92
N SER A 291 -25.26 9.41 9.09
CA SER A 291 -25.06 10.44 10.11
C SER A 291 -23.65 10.34 10.72
N GLN A 292 -23.14 11.43 11.29
CA GLN A 292 -21.83 11.42 11.94
C GLN A 292 -21.79 10.43 13.12
N GLU A 293 -22.87 10.33 13.90
CA GLU A 293 -23.00 9.37 15.00
C GLU A 293 -22.87 7.92 14.53
N MET A 294 -23.45 7.61 13.38
CA MET A 294 -23.38 6.28 12.80
C MET A 294 -21.97 5.97 12.29
N VAL A 295 -21.33 6.92 11.61
CA VAL A 295 -19.92 6.81 11.22
C VAL A 295 -19.04 6.59 12.44
N ASP A 296 -19.28 7.31 13.53
CA ASP A 296 -18.52 7.20 14.78
C ASP A 296 -18.72 5.84 15.45
N LYS A 297 -19.96 5.34 15.49
CA LYS A 297 -20.28 4.00 15.99
C LYS A 297 -19.52 2.91 15.22
N TYR A 298 -19.61 2.88 13.89
CA TYR A 298 -18.93 1.85 13.09
C TYR A 298 -17.41 2.01 13.09
N HIS A 299 -16.90 3.24 13.20
CA HIS A 299 -15.48 3.49 13.37
C HIS A 299 -14.95 2.96 14.71
N ALA A 300 -15.71 3.13 15.81
CA ALA A 300 -15.36 2.57 17.10
C ALA A 300 -15.35 1.02 17.06
N LEU A 301 -16.36 0.41 16.43
CA LEU A 301 -16.39 -1.05 16.22
C LEU A 301 -15.20 -1.54 15.40
N TYR A 302 -14.83 -0.82 14.35
CA TYR A 302 -13.65 -1.13 13.53
C TYR A 302 -12.35 -1.07 14.35
N MET A 303 -12.17 -0.01 15.15
CA MET A 303 -10.99 0.14 16.02
C MET A 303 -10.91 -0.95 17.08
N ASP A 304 -12.03 -1.32 17.70
CA ASP A 304 -12.09 -2.42 18.67
C ASP A 304 -11.70 -3.75 18.02
N ALA A 305 -12.25 -4.04 16.83
CA ALA A 305 -11.90 -5.23 16.07
C ALA A 305 -10.42 -5.26 15.67
N LEU A 306 -9.83 -4.12 15.32
CA LEU A 306 -8.40 -4.00 15.01
C LEU A 306 -7.52 -4.22 16.26
N CYS A 307 -7.89 -3.65 17.41
CA CYS A 307 -7.22 -3.92 18.69
C CYS A 307 -7.25 -5.40 19.03
N LYS A 308 -8.43 -6.02 18.97
CA LYS A 308 -8.61 -7.44 19.23
C LYS A 308 -7.75 -8.30 18.30
N LEU A 309 -7.74 -7.98 17.00
CA LEU A 309 -6.92 -8.67 16.00
C LEU A 309 -5.42 -8.57 16.34
N PHE A 310 -4.95 -7.37 16.70
CA PHE A 310 -3.57 -7.17 17.12
C PHE A 310 -3.25 -7.97 18.39
N ASP A 311 -4.06 -7.84 19.44
CA ASP A 311 -3.83 -8.50 20.73
C ASP A 311 -3.79 -10.02 20.63
N GLN A 312 -4.59 -10.61 19.75
CA GLN A 312 -4.62 -12.06 19.50
C GLN A 312 -3.33 -12.59 18.86
N HIS A 313 -2.59 -11.76 18.13
CA HIS A 313 -1.47 -12.20 17.30
C HIS A 313 -0.12 -11.60 17.70
N LYS A 314 -0.10 -10.53 18.50
CA LYS A 314 1.11 -9.73 18.77
C LYS A 314 2.27 -10.55 19.35
N THR A 315 2.01 -11.47 20.28
CA THR A 315 3.05 -12.27 20.93
C THR A 315 3.67 -13.30 19.98
N GLN A 316 2.88 -13.86 19.06
CA GLN A 316 3.35 -14.77 18.02
C GLN A 316 4.35 -14.10 17.07
N TYR A 317 4.22 -12.79 16.86
CA TYR A 317 5.02 -12.03 15.90
C TYR A 317 5.98 -11.03 16.59
N GLY A 318 6.41 -11.35 17.81
CA GLY A 318 7.55 -10.70 18.46
C GLY A 318 7.23 -9.42 19.24
N CYS A 319 5.97 -9.01 19.33
CA CYS A 319 5.57 -7.92 20.22
C CYS A 319 5.40 -8.42 21.66
N SER A 320 5.64 -7.56 22.64
CA SER A 320 5.42 -7.92 24.05
C SER A 320 3.92 -8.00 24.40
N GLU A 321 3.57 -8.78 25.42
CA GLU A 321 2.19 -8.90 25.90
C GLU A 321 1.61 -7.54 26.37
N ALA A 322 2.47 -6.69 26.95
CA ALA A 322 2.10 -5.36 27.42
C ALA A 322 1.91 -4.33 26.28
N GLN A 323 2.41 -4.60 25.08
CA GLN A 323 2.32 -3.70 23.94
C GLN A 323 0.87 -3.56 23.48
N LYS A 324 0.44 -2.34 23.18
CA LYS A 324 -0.94 -2.02 22.77
C LYS A 324 -0.93 -1.08 21.57
N LEU A 325 -1.97 -1.18 20.73
CA LEU A 325 -2.18 -0.18 19.69
C LEU A 325 -2.52 1.18 20.32
N ILE A 326 -1.93 2.23 19.76
CA ILE A 326 -2.22 3.62 20.12
C ILE A 326 -2.80 4.30 18.89
N PHE A 327 -4.00 4.86 19.01
CA PHE A 327 -4.66 5.55 17.90
C PHE A 327 -4.49 7.06 18.03
N LEU A 328 -3.96 7.70 16.97
CA LEU A 328 -3.80 9.16 16.85
C LEU A 328 -4.77 9.80 15.87
#